data_AF-A0A2S2KUE6-F1
#
_entry.id   AF-A0A2S2KUE6-F1
#
_cell.length_a   1.000
_cell.length_b   1.000
_cell.length_c   1.000
_cell.angle_alpha   90.00
_cell.angle_beta   90.00
_cell.angle_gamma   90.00
#
_symmetry.space_group_name_H-M   'P 1'
#
loop_
_entity.id
_entity.type
_entity.pdbx_description
1 polymer ?
#
loop_
_entity_poly.entity_id
_entity_poly.type
_entity_poly.pdbx_seq_one_letter_code
_entity_poly.pdbx_strand_id
1 'polypeptide(L)'
;MYSDLSTKIPLTHSRKSRVIISKADIRNEILKILKKPHTPTELSKHFHQTREAFSRNHLYPMRNEGLIVKVAGSNYYQLTGQKNTIVTIQKQLRSEYEIFKTELFKNWTRNNHSKFEYKNQTRFARIVLGFVTPKFKIHPDNITKENWKEIIPNMVNALIDVANYDVVDGEPSWSNRQAIRHALKYGLGIEISKDEGIKLRISGQKPKEKSSDLHITPEQIVQAKKLLLKHYSIEDYLKFGVKTWTFVRPSTVYLIELAKMDFIDQIVEYVEGTDGVKLTDEKVISYAKFRGDKIYTYVRRICHIEVHENKTHDDFDKYILDPEFVEPLEQFYNTRVSQGKKYLFWEDNDTKFEFKTYDKILTSSVARDNKFFKKILSMIGFKKSDFGLYFRANYGFRHFGIQMWLIATDYNYNLVAEMSHEGTETLKKWYGKRTQKDFQRKIKGIMMN
;
A
#
# COMPACT_ATOMS: atom_id res chain seq x y z
N MET A 1 10.27 53.65 -3.90
CA MET A 1 11.67 53.28 -3.60
C MET A 1 11.80 51.77 -3.72
N TYR A 2 12.23 51.27 -4.87
CA TYR A 2 12.73 49.90 -5.00
C TYR A 2 14.17 50.02 -5.49
N SER A 3 15.10 49.74 -4.58
CA SER A 3 16.55 49.81 -4.83
C SER A 3 16.99 48.62 -5.66
N ASP A 4 17.64 48.97 -6.77
CA ASP A 4 18.48 48.18 -7.65
C ASP A 4 19.43 47.26 -6.85
N LEU A 5 19.32 45.94 -7.04
CA LEU A 5 20.29 44.95 -6.60
C LEU A 5 20.74 44.13 -7.81
N SER A 6 21.46 44.80 -8.71
CA SER A 6 22.23 44.15 -9.78
C SER A 6 23.61 43.72 -9.27
N THR A 7 23.67 42.64 -8.50
CA THR A 7 24.94 41.97 -8.21
C THR A 7 25.39 41.17 -9.43
N LYS A 8 26.31 41.76 -10.22
CA LYS A 8 27.07 41.09 -11.27
C LYS A 8 27.88 39.94 -10.66
N ILE A 9 27.44 38.70 -10.92
CA ILE A 9 28.25 37.50 -10.66
C ILE A 9 29.40 37.50 -11.69
N PRO A 10 30.67 37.44 -11.27
CA PRO A 10 31.78 37.30 -12.20
C PRO A 10 31.76 35.87 -12.78
N LEU A 11 31.52 35.76 -14.09
CA LEU A 11 31.72 34.53 -14.86
C LEU A 11 33.23 34.29 -15.05
N THR A 12 33.90 33.80 -14.01
CA THR A 12 35.24 33.21 -14.15
C THR A 12 35.10 31.74 -14.55
N HIS A 13 34.75 31.49 -15.81
CA HIS A 13 35.04 30.19 -16.41
C HIS A 13 36.55 30.08 -16.60
N SER A 14 37.22 29.39 -15.67
CA SER A 14 38.60 28.95 -15.90
C SER A 14 38.60 28.05 -17.13
N ARG A 15 39.18 28.53 -18.23
CA ARG A 15 39.51 27.71 -19.40
C ARG A 15 40.57 26.71 -18.95
N LYS A 16 40.14 25.56 -18.43
CA LYS A 16 41.01 24.37 -18.37
C LYS A 16 41.50 24.14 -19.79
N SER A 17 42.82 24.11 -19.96
CA SER A 17 43.49 23.75 -21.20
C SER A 17 42.85 22.46 -21.72
N ARG A 18 42.14 22.56 -22.85
CA ARG A 18 41.63 21.37 -23.54
C ARG A 18 42.85 20.60 -23.99
N VAL A 19 43.19 19.53 -23.29
CA VAL A 19 44.11 18.52 -23.78
C VAL A 19 43.56 18.09 -25.15
N ILE A 20 44.30 18.42 -26.21
CA ILE A 20 43.96 18.01 -27.57
C ILE A 20 44.30 16.53 -27.65
N ILE A 21 43.35 15.69 -27.25
CA ILE A 21 43.46 14.24 -27.41
C ILE A 21 43.44 13.96 -28.92
N SER A 22 44.44 13.22 -29.42
CA SER A 22 44.51 12.91 -30.84
C SER A 22 43.32 12.03 -31.24
N LYS A 23 42.91 12.09 -32.53
CA LYS A 23 41.83 11.22 -33.04
C LYS A 23 42.15 9.73 -32.87
N ALA A 24 43.44 9.36 -32.89
CA ALA A 24 43.89 7.99 -32.68
C ALA A 24 43.71 7.53 -31.22
N ASP A 25 43.98 8.41 -30.25
CA ASP A 25 43.82 8.11 -28.83
C ASP A 25 42.33 7.94 -28.46
N ILE A 26 41.46 8.80 -29.00
CA ILE A 26 40.00 8.67 -28.83
C ILE A 26 39.54 7.31 -29.40
N ARG A 27 40.01 6.95 -30.58
CA ARG A 27 39.65 5.68 -31.23
C ARG A 27 40.06 4.47 -30.39
N ASN A 28 41.28 4.46 -29.86
CA ASN A 28 41.76 3.35 -29.02
C ASN A 28 40.96 3.24 -27.71
N GLU A 29 40.62 4.38 -27.10
CA GLU A 29 39.80 4.38 -25.88
C GLU A 29 38.36 3.93 -26.15
N ILE A 30 37.78 4.28 -27.31
CA ILE A 30 36.48 3.75 -27.73
C ILE A 30 36.52 2.22 -27.83
N LEU A 31 37.55 1.65 -28.46
CA LEU A 31 37.69 0.19 -28.58
C LEU A 31 37.83 -0.48 -27.20
N LYS A 32 38.52 0.16 -26.26
CA LYS A 32 38.67 -0.31 -24.88
C LYS A 32 37.34 -0.30 -24.11
N ILE A 33 36.55 0.77 -24.23
CA ILE A 33 35.21 0.90 -23.63
C ILE A 33 34.26 -0.12 -24.26
N LEU A 34 34.35 -0.33 -25.58
CA LEU A 34 33.52 -1.25 -26.35
C LEU A 34 33.81 -2.74 -26.12
N LYS A 35 34.72 -3.08 -25.19
CA LYS A 35 34.76 -4.43 -24.59
C LYS A 35 33.41 -4.83 -23.96
N LYS A 36 32.56 -3.85 -23.61
CA LYS A 36 31.13 -4.02 -23.36
C LYS A 36 30.35 -3.12 -24.34
N PRO A 37 29.17 -3.51 -24.84
CA PRO A 37 28.50 -2.65 -25.79
C PRO A 37 27.94 -1.38 -25.13
N HIS A 38 28.01 -0.26 -25.83
CA HIS A 38 27.54 1.04 -25.36
C HIS A 38 26.73 1.76 -26.46
N THR A 39 25.83 2.64 -26.05
CA THR A 39 25.10 3.55 -26.95
C THR A 39 25.96 4.77 -27.33
N PRO A 40 25.65 5.45 -28.45
CA PRO A 40 26.27 6.72 -28.81
C PRO A 40 26.17 7.78 -27.71
N THR A 41 25.08 7.80 -26.95
CA THR A 41 24.86 8.77 -25.86
C THR A 41 25.78 8.50 -24.67
N GLU A 42 26.00 7.23 -24.33
CA GLU A 42 26.93 6.86 -23.25
C GLU A 42 28.36 7.18 -23.66
N LEU A 43 28.75 6.78 -24.86
CA LEU A 43 30.08 7.06 -25.39
C LEU A 43 30.34 8.57 -25.53
N SER A 44 29.39 9.34 -26.07
CA SER A 44 29.60 10.79 -26.26
C SER A 44 29.81 11.55 -24.94
N LYS A 45 29.25 11.06 -23.82
CA LYS A 45 29.49 11.60 -22.47
C LYS A 45 30.94 11.40 -22.02
N HIS A 46 31.54 10.24 -22.31
CA HIS A 46 32.94 9.96 -21.97
C HIS A 46 33.92 10.90 -22.69
N PHE A 47 33.55 11.37 -23.88
CA PHE A 47 34.41 12.24 -24.69
C PHE A 47 33.95 13.71 -24.74
N HIS A 48 32.97 14.08 -23.92
CA HIS A 48 32.42 15.44 -23.83
C HIS A 48 31.98 16.02 -25.19
N GLN A 49 31.38 15.18 -26.03
CA GLN A 49 30.85 15.55 -27.35
C GLN A 49 29.32 15.39 -27.40
N THR A 50 28.67 16.10 -28.32
CA THR A 50 27.27 15.81 -28.64
C THR A 50 27.16 14.44 -29.30
N ARG A 51 26.00 13.78 -29.15
CA ARG A 51 25.75 12.46 -29.71
C ARG A 51 25.96 12.44 -31.23
N GLU A 52 25.48 13.47 -31.92
CA GLU A 52 25.54 13.64 -33.36
C GLU A 52 27.00 13.82 -33.84
N ALA A 53 27.75 14.70 -33.18
CA ALA A 53 29.16 14.93 -33.51
C ALA A 53 30.00 13.67 -33.24
N PHE A 54 29.77 13.01 -32.10
CA PHE A 54 30.47 11.79 -31.74
C PHE A 54 30.19 10.65 -32.74
N SER A 55 28.93 10.47 -33.10
CA SER A 55 28.52 9.42 -34.06
C SER A 55 29.15 9.65 -35.43
N ARG A 56 29.10 10.88 -35.93
CA ARG A 56 29.64 11.26 -37.24
C ARG A 56 31.16 11.15 -37.30
N ASN A 57 31.85 11.61 -36.27
CA ASN A 57 33.31 11.74 -36.28
C ASN A 57 34.05 10.46 -35.87
N HIS A 58 33.39 9.56 -35.12
CA HIS A 58 34.05 8.39 -34.53
C HIS A 58 33.31 7.08 -34.87
N LEU A 59 32.01 6.96 -34.57
CA LEU A 59 31.30 5.69 -34.72
C LEU A 59 31.07 5.27 -36.17
N TYR A 60 30.65 6.18 -37.05
CA TYR A 60 30.43 5.84 -38.45
C TYR A 60 31.71 5.46 -39.19
N PRO A 61 32.84 6.19 -39.05
CA PRO A 61 34.12 5.74 -39.59
C PRO A 61 34.52 4.35 -39.10
N MET A 62 34.50 4.12 -37.78
CA MET A 62 34.87 2.82 -37.20
C MET A 62 33.95 1.68 -37.64
N ARG A 63 32.67 1.97 -37.90
CA ARG A 63 31.72 1.00 -38.46
C ARG A 63 32.01 0.69 -39.92
N ASN A 64 32.30 1.72 -40.74
CA ASN A 64 32.65 1.55 -42.14
C ASN A 64 33.96 0.76 -42.32
N GLU A 65 34.89 0.90 -41.37
CA GLU A 65 36.13 0.14 -41.29
C GLU A 65 35.97 -1.27 -40.70
N GLY A 66 34.75 -1.66 -40.30
CA GLY A 66 34.46 -2.99 -39.78
C GLY A 66 35.01 -3.27 -38.38
N LEU A 67 35.46 -2.26 -37.63
CA LEU A 67 35.97 -2.44 -36.25
C LEU A 67 34.86 -2.63 -35.22
N ILE A 68 33.72 -1.99 -35.47
CA ILE A 68 32.55 -2.05 -34.61
C ILE A 68 31.32 -2.36 -35.45
N VAL A 69 30.36 -3.04 -34.85
CA VAL A 69 29.05 -3.30 -35.46
C VAL A 69 27.97 -2.69 -34.61
N LYS A 70 26.97 -2.10 -35.29
CA LYS A 70 25.71 -1.74 -34.63
C LYS A 70 24.97 -3.03 -34.32
N VAL A 71 24.61 -3.25 -33.06
CA VAL A 71 23.86 -4.42 -32.64
C VAL A 71 22.46 -4.32 -33.26
N ALA A 72 22.06 -5.35 -34.01
CA ALA A 72 20.81 -5.37 -34.76
C ALA A 72 19.60 -5.09 -33.85
N GLY A 73 18.70 -4.20 -34.30
CA GLY A 73 17.50 -3.83 -33.55
C GLY A 73 17.73 -2.91 -32.34
N SER A 74 18.95 -2.39 -32.13
CA SER A 74 19.29 -1.55 -30.98
C SER A 74 19.98 -0.23 -31.38
N ASN A 75 20.31 0.61 -30.38
CA ASN A 75 21.22 1.75 -30.55
C ASN A 75 22.63 1.47 -30.00
N TYR A 76 22.95 0.22 -29.65
CA TYR A 76 24.25 -0.15 -29.12
C TYR A 76 25.26 -0.45 -30.24
N TYR A 77 26.52 -0.16 -29.96
CA TYR A 77 27.68 -0.57 -30.75
C TYR A 77 28.52 -1.52 -29.91
N GLN A 78 29.13 -2.51 -30.56
CA GLN A 78 30.06 -3.47 -29.95
C GLN A 78 31.23 -3.75 -30.91
N LEU A 79 32.28 -4.40 -30.41
CA LEU A 79 33.38 -4.85 -31.26
C LEU A 79 32.92 -5.92 -32.26
N THR A 80 33.41 -5.84 -33.48
CA THR A 80 33.17 -6.88 -34.50
C THR A 80 33.72 -8.23 -34.01
N GLY A 81 32.95 -9.31 -34.20
CA GLY A 81 33.34 -10.65 -33.76
C GLY A 81 33.05 -10.96 -32.28
N GLN A 82 32.62 -9.97 -31.48
CA GLN A 82 32.17 -10.23 -30.11
C GLN A 82 30.83 -11.00 -30.16
N LYS A 83 30.77 -12.18 -29.52
CA LYS A 83 29.50 -12.92 -29.35
C LYS A 83 28.49 -11.98 -28.70
N ASN A 84 27.31 -11.84 -29.31
CA ASN A 84 26.29 -10.87 -28.97
C ASN A 84 25.87 -10.93 -27.48
N THR A 85 26.56 -10.20 -26.60
CA THR A 85 26.21 -10.11 -25.18
C THR A 85 24.87 -9.39 -24.96
N ILE A 86 24.39 -8.66 -25.98
CA ILE A 86 23.15 -7.85 -25.95
C ILE A 86 22.02 -8.40 -26.82
N VAL A 87 22.22 -9.41 -27.69
CA VAL A 87 21.07 -10.02 -28.40
C VAL A 87 20.08 -10.63 -27.42
N THR A 88 20.52 -11.02 -26.24
CA THR A 88 19.65 -11.43 -25.14
C THR A 88 18.80 -10.28 -24.58
N ILE A 89 19.21 -9.00 -24.69
CA ILE A 89 18.53 -7.86 -24.02
C ILE A 89 17.45 -7.19 -24.89
N GLN A 90 17.41 -7.37 -26.22
CA GLN A 90 16.50 -6.55 -27.07
C GLN A 90 15.75 -7.25 -28.21
N LYS A 91 15.00 -8.32 -27.91
CA LYS A 91 13.58 -8.33 -28.34
C LYS A 91 12.78 -7.77 -27.18
N GLN A 92 12.83 -6.45 -26.98
CA GLN A 92 12.14 -5.84 -25.83
C GLN A 92 10.64 -5.94 -26.03
N LEU A 93 10.05 -6.83 -25.23
CA LEU A 93 8.62 -6.82 -24.92
C LEU A 93 8.26 -5.38 -24.49
N ARG A 94 7.23 -4.82 -25.13
CA ARG A 94 6.71 -3.46 -24.94
C ARG A 94 5.50 -3.43 -24.02
N SER A 95 4.90 -4.60 -23.75
CA SER A 95 3.67 -4.71 -22.96
C SER A 95 3.70 -5.88 -21.96
N GLU A 96 2.87 -5.79 -20.92
CA GLU A 96 2.61 -6.89 -19.98
C GLU A 96 2.06 -8.13 -20.72
N TYR A 97 1.26 -7.93 -21.76
CA TYR A 97 0.70 -9.00 -22.60
C TYR A 97 1.77 -9.84 -23.31
N GLU A 98 2.80 -9.18 -23.85
CA GLU A 98 3.92 -9.88 -24.49
C GLU A 98 4.77 -10.65 -23.46
N ILE A 99 4.92 -10.11 -22.25
CA ILE A 99 5.59 -10.81 -21.13
C ILE A 99 4.87 -12.09 -20.74
N PHE A 100 3.55 -12.06 -20.65
CA PHE A 100 2.80 -13.26 -20.25
C PHE A 100 2.90 -14.41 -21.25
N LYS A 101 3.44 -14.18 -22.46
CA LYS A 101 3.73 -15.23 -23.46
C LYS A 101 5.13 -15.85 -23.35
N THR A 102 6.00 -15.30 -22.49
CA THR A 102 7.35 -15.83 -22.24
C THR A 102 7.31 -17.17 -21.54
N GLU A 103 8.36 -17.98 -21.69
CA GLU A 103 8.38 -19.35 -21.15
C GLU A 103 8.38 -19.34 -19.62
N LEU A 104 9.06 -18.38 -18.98
CA LEU A 104 9.03 -18.20 -17.53
C LEU A 104 7.59 -18.00 -17.02
N PHE A 105 6.79 -17.17 -17.69
CA PHE A 105 5.41 -16.90 -17.27
C PHE A 105 4.43 -18.03 -17.63
N LYS A 106 4.66 -18.72 -18.75
CA LYS A 106 3.92 -19.94 -19.09
C LYS A 106 4.15 -21.02 -18.03
N ASN A 107 5.41 -21.23 -17.64
CA ASN A 107 5.77 -22.18 -16.58
C ASN A 107 5.16 -21.76 -15.24
N TRP A 108 5.25 -20.48 -14.88
CA TRP A 108 4.60 -19.98 -13.67
C TRP A 108 3.09 -20.31 -13.68
N THR A 109 2.39 -20.00 -14.77
CA THR A 109 0.94 -20.23 -14.87
C THR A 109 0.57 -21.72 -14.82
N ARG A 110 1.38 -22.59 -15.46
CA ARG A 110 1.19 -24.04 -15.40
C ARG A 110 1.41 -24.60 -13.99
N ASN A 111 2.41 -24.08 -13.28
CA ASN A 111 2.87 -24.61 -11.99
C ASN A 111 2.16 -23.97 -10.79
N ASN A 112 1.22 -23.04 -11.01
CA ASN A 112 0.51 -22.35 -9.94
C ASN A 112 -0.93 -22.03 -10.32
N HIS A 113 -1.88 -22.72 -9.65
CA HIS A 113 -3.31 -22.59 -9.88
C HIS A 113 -4.00 -21.56 -8.96
N SER A 114 -3.26 -20.80 -8.15
CA SER A 114 -3.84 -19.84 -7.22
C SER A 114 -4.36 -18.57 -7.91
N LYS A 115 -5.63 -18.22 -7.63
CA LYS A 115 -6.31 -17.02 -8.15
C LYS A 115 -5.63 -15.70 -7.77
N PHE A 116 -4.83 -15.66 -6.70
CA PHE A 116 -4.19 -14.44 -6.20
C PHE A 116 -2.87 -14.08 -6.90
N GLU A 117 -2.40 -14.93 -7.81
CA GLU A 117 -1.05 -14.83 -8.40
C GLU A 117 -0.92 -13.86 -9.55
N TYR A 118 -2.03 -13.53 -10.22
CA TYR A 118 -2.03 -12.53 -11.28
C TYR A 118 -1.39 -11.20 -10.80
N LYS A 119 -1.60 -10.84 -9.53
CA LYS A 119 -0.99 -9.65 -8.93
C LYS A 119 0.54 -9.75 -8.83
N ASN A 120 1.07 -10.91 -8.47
CA ASN A 120 2.51 -11.15 -8.40
C ASN A 120 3.12 -11.21 -9.79
N GLN A 121 2.45 -11.86 -10.74
CA GLN A 121 2.83 -11.91 -12.15
C GLN A 121 2.91 -10.50 -12.77
N THR A 122 1.85 -9.71 -12.65
CA THR A 122 1.82 -8.31 -13.12
C THR A 122 2.90 -7.48 -12.46
N ARG A 123 3.10 -7.63 -11.14
CA ARG A 123 4.17 -6.92 -10.44
C ARG A 123 5.55 -7.31 -10.94
N PHE A 124 5.83 -8.59 -11.13
CA PHE A 124 7.09 -9.06 -11.67
C PHE A 124 7.32 -8.55 -13.10
N ALA A 125 6.28 -8.59 -13.94
CA ALA A 125 6.30 -8.03 -15.29
C ALA A 125 6.71 -6.54 -15.28
N ARG A 126 6.15 -5.74 -14.38
CA ARG A 126 6.51 -4.32 -14.22
C ARG A 126 7.96 -4.11 -13.78
N ILE A 127 8.51 -5.01 -12.95
CA ILE A 127 9.92 -4.98 -12.54
C ILE A 127 10.81 -5.21 -13.77
N VAL A 128 10.59 -6.30 -14.50
CA VAL A 128 11.45 -6.68 -15.62
C VAL A 128 11.28 -5.78 -16.86
N LEU A 129 10.13 -5.10 -17.02
CA LEU A 129 9.94 -4.04 -18.04
C LEU A 129 10.63 -2.72 -17.69
N GLY A 130 11.10 -2.57 -16.45
CA GLY A 130 11.67 -1.32 -15.95
C GLY A 130 10.63 -0.25 -15.62
N PHE A 131 9.34 -0.59 -15.51
CA PHE A 131 8.29 0.38 -15.14
C PHE A 131 8.43 0.83 -13.68
N VAL A 132 8.86 -0.05 -12.78
CA VAL A 132 9.18 0.31 -11.39
C VAL A 132 10.67 0.51 -11.15
N THR A 133 11.53 0.04 -12.06
CA THR A 133 12.99 0.20 -11.99
C THR A 133 13.55 0.69 -13.32
N PRO A 134 13.50 2.00 -13.64
CA PRO A 134 13.91 2.50 -14.95
C PRO A 134 15.36 2.14 -15.35
N LYS A 135 16.24 1.91 -14.36
CA LYS A 135 17.64 1.53 -14.55
C LYS A 135 17.86 0.01 -14.74
N PHE A 136 16.82 -0.80 -14.60
CA PHE A 136 16.90 -2.25 -14.74
C PHE A 136 15.76 -2.76 -15.62
N LYS A 137 16.12 -3.37 -16.74
CA LYS A 137 15.19 -4.00 -17.67
C LYS A 137 15.80 -5.30 -18.17
N ILE A 138 15.02 -6.37 -18.17
CA ILE A 138 15.46 -7.69 -18.60
C ILE A 138 14.31 -8.44 -19.27
N HIS A 139 14.61 -9.25 -20.28
CA HIS A 139 13.62 -10.20 -20.80
C HIS A 139 13.43 -11.34 -19.78
N PRO A 140 12.19 -11.71 -19.39
CA PRO A 140 11.94 -12.73 -18.36
C PRO A 140 12.72 -14.04 -18.58
N ASP A 141 12.73 -14.55 -19.82
CA ASP A 141 13.39 -15.82 -20.17
C ASP A 141 14.93 -15.79 -20.07
N ASN A 142 15.54 -14.63 -19.85
CA ASN A 142 16.98 -14.56 -19.59
C ASN A 142 17.32 -14.90 -18.14
N ILE A 143 16.31 -15.00 -17.28
CA ILE A 143 16.46 -15.44 -15.90
C ILE A 143 16.34 -16.96 -15.94
N THR A 144 17.46 -17.66 -15.80
CA THR A 144 17.54 -19.12 -15.91
C THR A 144 18.01 -19.75 -14.60
N LYS A 145 17.98 -21.08 -14.52
CA LYS A 145 18.44 -21.82 -13.33
C LYS A 145 19.94 -21.62 -13.08
N GLU A 146 20.71 -21.30 -14.11
CA GLU A 146 22.16 -21.19 -14.08
C GLU A 146 22.63 -19.79 -13.67
N ASN A 147 21.85 -18.74 -13.96
CA ASN A 147 22.30 -17.35 -13.82
C ASN A 147 21.46 -16.49 -12.84
N TRP A 148 20.36 -17.01 -12.29
CA TRP A 148 19.48 -16.20 -11.44
C TRP A 148 20.21 -15.61 -10.22
N LYS A 149 21.21 -16.31 -9.65
CA LYS A 149 21.99 -15.80 -8.50
C LYS A 149 22.81 -14.54 -8.83
N GLU A 150 23.12 -14.32 -10.10
CA GLU A 150 23.77 -13.09 -10.57
C GLU A 150 22.73 -12.00 -10.89
N ILE A 151 21.61 -12.38 -11.52
CA ILE A 151 20.59 -11.43 -11.97
C ILE A 151 19.79 -10.85 -10.81
N ILE A 152 19.37 -11.67 -9.86
CA ILE A 152 18.47 -11.25 -8.77
C ILE A 152 19.10 -10.15 -7.90
N PRO A 153 20.37 -10.24 -7.46
CA PRO A 153 21.01 -9.13 -6.74
C PRO A 153 21.01 -7.81 -7.52
N ASN A 154 21.26 -7.85 -8.84
CA ASN A 154 21.22 -6.66 -9.68
C ASN A 154 19.81 -6.05 -9.78
N MET A 155 18.79 -6.90 -9.93
CA MET A 155 17.38 -6.49 -9.91
C MET A 155 16.99 -5.86 -8.56
N VAL A 156 17.41 -6.49 -7.46
CA VAL A 156 17.14 -6.04 -6.09
C VAL A 156 17.82 -4.69 -5.82
N ASN A 157 19.09 -4.52 -6.18
CA ASN A 157 19.79 -3.25 -6.03
C ASN A 157 19.10 -2.14 -6.83
N ALA A 158 18.67 -2.42 -8.06
CA ALA A 158 17.93 -1.44 -8.85
C ALA A 158 16.56 -1.08 -8.23
N LEU A 159 15.89 -2.03 -7.57
CA LEU A 159 14.65 -1.77 -6.82
C LEU A 159 14.90 -0.84 -5.63
N ILE A 160 15.99 -1.05 -4.91
CA ILE A 160 16.37 -0.22 -3.75
C ILE A 160 16.74 1.20 -4.19
N ASP A 161 17.51 1.33 -5.27
CA ASP A 161 17.97 2.63 -5.78
C ASP A 161 16.83 3.56 -6.23
N VAL A 162 15.71 2.99 -6.67
CA VAL A 162 14.53 3.74 -7.14
C VAL A 162 13.52 3.94 -6.00
N ALA A 163 13.49 3.04 -5.02
CA ALA A 163 12.54 3.07 -3.92
C ALA A 163 12.96 4.08 -2.83
N ASN A 164 12.96 5.37 -3.14
CA ASN A 164 13.11 6.47 -2.16
C ASN A 164 12.03 6.50 -1.06
N TYR A 165 11.11 5.56 -1.02
CA TYR A 165 10.06 5.50 -0.01
C TYR A 165 9.76 4.10 0.55
N ASP A 166 10.15 2.99 -0.08
CA ASP A 166 9.60 1.63 0.22
C ASP A 166 10.66 0.59 0.63
N VAL A 167 11.87 1.04 1.03
CA VAL A 167 12.94 0.17 1.54
C VAL A 167 12.83 0.05 3.06
N VAL A 168 12.69 -1.18 3.56
CA VAL A 168 12.68 -1.47 5.00
C VAL A 168 13.90 -2.33 5.30
N ASP A 169 14.76 -1.88 6.21
CA ASP A 169 15.98 -2.57 6.61
C ASP A 169 16.89 -2.96 5.43
N GLY A 170 16.94 -2.07 4.44
CA GLY A 170 17.71 -2.33 3.23
C GLY A 170 17.10 -3.42 2.34
N GLU A 171 15.81 -3.73 2.39
CA GLU A 171 15.20 -4.67 1.43
C GLU A 171 14.12 -3.97 0.59
N PRO A 172 13.88 -4.40 -0.67
CA PRO A 172 12.69 -3.98 -1.42
C PRO A 172 11.41 -4.32 -0.65
N SER A 173 10.30 -3.64 -0.97
CA SER A 173 8.99 -3.94 -0.38
C SER A 173 8.68 -5.45 -0.43
N TRP A 174 8.07 -5.99 0.62
CA TRP A 174 7.69 -7.42 0.70
C TRP A 174 6.96 -7.90 -0.56
N SER A 175 6.10 -7.02 -1.07
CA SER A 175 5.36 -7.15 -2.31
C SER A 175 6.24 -7.44 -3.55
N ASN A 176 7.35 -6.74 -3.70
CA ASN A 176 8.32 -6.98 -4.77
C ASN A 176 9.13 -8.26 -4.50
N ARG A 177 9.52 -8.51 -3.25
CA ARG A 177 10.23 -9.73 -2.85
C ARG A 177 9.42 -10.98 -3.18
N GLN A 178 8.12 -11.01 -2.86
CA GLN A 178 7.25 -12.14 -3.18
C GLN A 178 7.11 -12.36 -4.68
N ALA A 179 6.95 -11.29 -5.47
CA ALA A 179 6.88 -11.40 -6.92
C ALA A 179 8.14 -12.06 -7.51
N ILE A 180 9.33 -11.69 -7.01
CA ILE A 180 10.60 -12.32 -7.41
C ILE A 180 10.66 -13.78 -6.94
N ARG A 181 10.35 -14.06 -5.67
CA ARG A 181 10.35 -15.43 -5.13
C ARG A 181 9.41 -16.36 -5.91
N HIS A 182 8.24 -15.88 -6.30
CA HIS A 182 7.27 -16.65 -7.06
C HIS A 182 7.72 -16.89 -8.50
N ALA A 183 8.39 -15.91 -9.13
CA ALA A 183 9.02 -16.11 -10.43
C ALA A 183 10.07 -17.23 -10.39
N LEU A 184 10.92 -17.24 -9.35
CA LEU A 184 11.92 -18.30 -9.15
C LEU A 184 11.26 -19.66 -8.85
N LYS A 185 10.29 -19.69 -7.95
CA LYS A 185 9.61 -20.94 -7.55
C LYS A 185 8.81 -21.54 -8.70
N TYR A 186 7.87 -20.78 -9.27
CA TYR A 186 6.90 -21.32 -10.23
C TYR A 186 7.39 -21.21 -11.67
N GLY A 187 8.15 -20.16 -12.00
CA GLY A 187 8.71 -19.98 -13.33
C GLY A 187 9.94 -20.84 -13.60
N LEU A 188 10.80 -21.03 -12.59
CA LEU A 188 12.07 -21.77 -12.73
C LEU A 188 12.16 -23.04 -11.88
N GLY A 189 11.20 -23.34 -11.00
CA GLY A 189 11.28 -24.51 -10.12
C GLY A 189 12.35 -24.39 -9.02
N ILE A 190 12.68 -23.17 -8.59
CA ILE A 190 13.72 -22.89 -7.61
C ILE A 190 13.10 -22.48 -6.28
N GLU A 191 13.24 -23.32 -5.26
CA GLU A 191 12.82 -22.99 -3.91
C GLU A 191 13.91 -22.22 -3.16
N ILE A 192 13.56 -21.03 -2.67
CA ILE A 192 14.48 -20.16 -1.95
C ILE A 192 14.33 -20.41 -0.46
N SER A 193 15.38 -20.96 0.18
CA SER A 193 15.44 -21.13 1.63
C SER A 193 15.36 -19.77 2.36
N LYS A 194 15.11 -19.80 3.67
CA LYS A 194 15.07 -18.58 4.49
C LYS A 194 16.39 -17.82 4.42
N ASP A 195 17.51 -18.51 4.62
CA ASP A 195 18.84 -17.91 4.67
C ASP A 195 19.28 -17.38 3.31
N GLU A 196 18.99 -18.11 2.23
CA GLU A 196 19.27 -17.63 0.87
C GLU A 196 18.40 -16.41 0.54
N GLY A 197 17.15 -16.40 0.96
CA GLY A 197 16.26 -15.25 0.82
C GLY A 197 16.79 -13.99 1.51
N ILE A 198 17.37 -14.14 2.71
CA ILE A 198 18.02 -13.05 3.45
C ILE A 198 19.27 -12.57 2.70
N LYS A 199 20.16 -13.47 2.27
CA LYS A 199 21.37 -13.12 1.51
C LYS A 199 21.06 -12.34 0.23
N LEU A 200 19.99 -12.73 -0.45
CA LEU A 200 19.53 -12.08 -1.69
C LEU A 200 18.59 -10.89 -1.45
N ARG A 201 18.29 -10.55 -0.18
CA ARG A 201 17.37 -9.45 0.22
C ARG A 201 15.97 -9.60 -0.40
N ILE A 202 15.57 -10.84 -0.68
CA ILE A 202 14.23 -11.27 -1.10
C ILE A 202 13.63 -12.18 -0.03
N SER A 203 13.78 -11.80 1.24
CA SER A 203 13.27 -12.55 2.38
C SER A 203 11.75 -12.73 2.27
N GLY A 204 11.27 -13.92 2.66
CA GLY A 204 9.84 -14.24 2.69
C GLY A 204 9.08 -13.55 3.83
N GLN A 205 9.81 -13.07 4.84
CA GLN A 205 9.24 -12.46 6.03
C GLN A 205 8.62 -11.10 5.70
N LYS A 206 7.37 -10.90 6.12
CA LYS A 206 6.73 -9.59 6.05
C LYS A 206 7.39 -8.69 7.11
N PRO A 207 7.81 -7.45 6.77
CA PRO A 207 8.29 -6.52 7.78
C PRO A 207 7.19 -6.33 8.83
N LYS A 208 7.58 -6.15 10.11
CA LYS A 208 6.62 -5.81 11.16
C LYS A 208 6.01 -4.46 10.78
N GLU A 209 4.73 -4.44 10.41
CA GLU A 209 4.05 -3.19 10.11
C GLU A 209 3.91 -2.41 11.43
N LYS A 210 4.36 -1.14 11.43
CA LYS A 210 4.13 -0.19 12.55
C LYS A 210 2.65 0.14 12.75
N SER A 211 1.75 -0.37 11.90
CA SER A 211 0.31 -0.10 11.95
C SER A 211 -0.38 -0.67 13.19
N SER A 212 0.28 -1.56 13.95
CA SER A 212 -0.22 -1.99 15.27
C SER A 212 -0.40 -0.84 16.26
N ASP A 213 0.39 0.22 16.09
CA ASP A 213 0.47 1.35 17.02
C ASP A 213 -0.42 2.52 16.56
N LEU A 214 -1.13 2.35 15.43
CA LEU A 214 -1.98 3.38 14.86
C LEU A 214 -3.30 3.47 15.63
N HIS A 215 -3.38 4.42 16.56
CA HIS A 215 -4.52 4.67 17.44
C HIS A 215 -5.11 6.07 17.23
N ILE A 216 -6.44 6.20 17.35
CA ILE A 216 -7.14 7.48 17.38
C ILE A 216 -7.66 7.74 18.79
N THR A 217 -7.33 8.88 19.39
CA THR A 217 -7.79 9.20 20.76
C THR A 217 -9.24 9.70 20.75
N PRO A 218 -9.97 9.60 21.88
CA PRO A 218 -11.30 10.19 22.00
C PRO A 218 -11.35 11.67 21.64
N GLU A 219 -10.33 12.44 22.02
CA GLU A 219 -10.22 13.87 21.70
C GLU A 219 -10.07 14.10 20.19
N GLN A 220 -9.30 13.27 19.51
CA GLN A 220 -9.15 13.31 18.05
C GLN A 220 -10.47 12.95 17.34
N ILE A 221 -11.27 12.02 17.88
CA ILE A 221 -12.60 11.71 17.36
C ILE A 221 -13.51 12.94 17.50
N VAL A 222 -13.55 13.56 18.67
CA VAL A 222 -14.35 14.78 18.90
C VAL A 222 -13.90 15.92 17.97
N GLN A 223 -12.60 16.10 17.78
CA GLN A 223 -12.06 17.09 16.86
C GLN A 223 -12.47 16.80 15.40
N ALA A 224 -12.38 15.53 14.97
CA ALA A 224 -12.80 15.11 13.64
C ALA A 224 -14.30 15.35 13.40
N LYS A 225 -15.15 14.99 14.37
CA LYS A 225 -16.60 15.26 14.36
C LYS A 225 -16.87 16.75 14.14
N LYS A 226 -16.26 17.61 14.97
CA LYS A 226 -16.40 19.08 14.87
C LYS A 226 -15.94 19.62 13.51
N LEU A 227 -14.81 19.15 12.99
CA LEU A 227 -14.30 19.56 11.68
C LEU A 227 -15.25 19.15 10.55
N LEU A 228 -15.75 17.91 10.58
CA LEU A 228 -16.65 17.37 9.56
C LEU A 228 -17.99 18.10 9.55
N LEU A 229 -18.64 18.27 10.70
CA LEU A 229 -19.92 18.97 10.81
C LEU A 229 -19.83 20.46 10.45
N LYS A 230 -18.70 21.11 10.74
CA LYS A 230 -18.53 22.55 10.49
C LYS A 230 -18.18 22.89 9.04
N HIS A 231 -17.43 22.03 8.36
CA HIS A 231 -16.77 22.38 7.10
C HIS A 231 -17.10 21.46 5.92
N TYR A 232 -17.80 20.36 6.15
CA TYR A 232 -18.02 19.30 5.16
C TYR A 232 -19.47 18.79 5.18
N SER A 233 -19.79 17.84 4.30
CA SER A 233 -21.14 17.32 4.18
C SER A 233 -21.51 16.38 5.32
N ILE A 234 -22.82 16.23 5.58
CA ILE A 234 -23.32 15.21 6.51
C ILE A 234 -22.91 13.80 6.07
N GLU A 235 -22.84 13.53 4.76
CA GLU A 235 -22.39 12.25 4.22
C GLU A 235 -20.92 11.96 4.60
N ASP A 236 -20.03 12.95 4.57
CA ASP A 236 -18.63 12.79 4.98
C ASP A 236 -18.51 12.51 6.49
N TYR A 237 -19.32 13.18 7.30
CA TYR A 237 -19.45 12.93 8.74
C TYR A 237 -19.90 11.49 9.02
N LEU A 238 -20.95 11.04 8.33
CA LEU A 238 -21.48 9.69 8.48
C LEU A 238 -20.50 8.62 7.97
N LYS A 239 -19.82 8.84 6.85
CA LYS A 239 -18.75 7.95 6.37
C LYS A 239 -17.63 7.81 7.40
N PHE A 240 -17.23 8.91 8.05
CA PHE A 240 -16.24 8.85 9.14
C PHE A 240 -16.76 8.00 10.30
N GLY A 241 -17.99 8.23 10.76
CA GLY A 241 -18.62 7.46 11.83
C GLY A 241 -18.69 5.97 11.50
N VAL A 242 -19.28 5.62 10.36
CA VAL A 242 -19.41 4.23 9.91
C VAL A 242 -18.04 3.56 9.78
N LYS A 243 -17.06 4.16 9.10
CA LYS A 243 -15.72 3.55 8.95
C LYS A 243 -15.02 3.32 10.30
N THR A 244 -15.20 4.23 11.24
CA THR A 244 -14.55 4.18 12.56
C THR A 244 -15.23 3.16 13.46
N TRP A 245 -16.57 3.15 13.56
CA TRP A 245 -17.29 2.26 14.47
C TRP A 245 -17.39 0.82 13.96
N THR A 246 -17.51 0.62 12.65
CA THR A 246 -17.73 -0.71 12.07
C THR A 246 -16.46 -1.39 11.56
N PHE A 247 -15.35 -0.64 11.45
CA PHE A 247 -14.05 -1.12 10.95
C PHE A 247 -14.15 -1.94 9.64
N VAL A 248 -15.16 -1.62 8.81
CA VAL A 248 -15.35 -2.23 7.50
C VAL A 248 -14.16 -1.96 6.59
N ARG A 249 -13.95 -2.83 5.61
CA ARG A 249 -12.94 -2.56 4.59
C ARG A 249 -13.31 -1.30 3.78
N PRO A 250 -12.31 -0.57 3.24
CA PRO A 250 -12.53 0.67 2.51
C PRO A 250 -13.59 0.62 1.41
N SER A 251 -13.69 -0.50 0.70
CA SER A 251 -14.66 -0.73 -0.38
C SER A 251 -16.03 -1.14 0.17
N THR A 252 -16.07 -1.93 1.24
CA THR A 252 -17.31 -2.45 1.86
C THR A 252 -18.22 -1.33 2.35
N VAL A 253 -17.69 -0.17 2.76
CA VAL A 253 -18.54 0.97 3.18
C VAL A 253 -19.55 1.42 2.11
N TYR A 254 -19.22 1.26 0.83
CA TYR A 254 -20.11 1.62 -0.28
C TYR A 254 -21.10 0.51 -0.62
N LEU A 255 -20.96 -0.66 -0.01
CA LEU A 255 -21.77 -1.84 -0.24
C LEU A 255 -22.71 -2.15 0.93
N ILE A 256 -22.81 -1.22 1.88
CA ILE A 256 -23.79 -1.33 2.96
C ILE A 256 -25.17 -1.16 2.34
N GLU A 257 -25.92 -2.25 2.27
CA GLU A 257 -27.30 -2.27 1.77
C GLU A 257 -28.24 -1.74 2.83
N LEU A 258 -29.19 -0.89 2.44
CA LEU A 258 -30.17 -0.34 3.38
C LEU A 258 -31.02 -1.45 4.01
N ALA A 259 -31.38 -2.49 3.24
CA ALA A 259 -32.14 -3.63 3.74
C ALA A 259 -31.40 -4.50 4.78
N LYS A 260 -30.13 -4.19 5.06
CA LYS A 260 -29.24 -4.88 5.99
C LYS A 260 -28.82 -3.98 7.15
N MET A 261 -29.62 -2.94 7.41
CA MET A 261 -29.41 -1.98 8.50
C MET A 261 -30.65 -1.92 9.37
N ASP A 262 -30.44 -2.00 10.68
CA ASP A 262 -31.49 -1.88 11.68
C ASP A 262 -31.13 -0.82 12.72
N PHE A 263 -32.14 -0.07 13.17
CA PHE A 263 -32.01 0.91 14.24
C PHE A 263 -32.83 0.43 15.43
N ILE A 264 -32.14 0.19 16.55
CA ILE A 264 -32.69 -0.54 17.69
C ILE A 264 -32.60 0.34 18.93
N ASP A 265 -33.67 0.33 19.74
CA ASP A 265 -33.68 0.93 21.06
C ASP A 265 -33.14 -0.08 22.08
N GLN A 266 -31.94 0.19 22.58
CA GLN A 266 -31.33 -0.61 23.63
C GLN A 266 -31.69 -0.02 24.99
N ILE A 267 -32.38 -0.80 25.81
CA ILE A 267 -32.59 -0.46 27.23
C ILE A 267 -31.30 -0.78 27.97
N VAL A 268 -30.70 0.25 28.60
CA VAL A 268 -29.49 0.11 29.40
C VAL A 268 -29.87 0.30 30.86
N GLU A 269 -29.70 -0.76 31.65
CA GLU A 269 -29.76 -0.71 33.10
C GLU A 269 -28.46 -0.12 33.66
N TYR A 270 -28.57 0.74 34.67
CA TYR A 270 -27.43 1.26 35.39
C TYR A 270 -27.73 1.46 36.88
N VAL A 271 -26.66 1.43 37.67
CA VAL A 271 -26.63 1.87 39.06
C VAL A 271 -25.82 3.15 39.13
N GLU A 272 -26.27 4.11 39.93
CA GLU A 272 -25.52 5.36 40.14
C GLU A 272 -24.53 5.15 41.29
N GLY A 273 -23.23 5.28 40.98
CA GLY A 273 -22.17 5.24 41.97
C GLY A 273 -22.27 6.44 42.91
N THR A 274 -21.57 6.36 44.05
CA THR A 274 -21.52 7.46 45.04
C THR A 274 -20.92 8.75 44.50
N ASP A 275 -20.20 8.67 43.38
CA ASP A 275 -19.60 9.77 42.64
C ASP A 275 -20.46 10.25 41.45
N GLY A 276 -21.68 9.72 41.29
CA GLY A 276 -22.59 10.01 40.18
C GLY A 276 -22.27 9.26 38.89
N VAL A 277 -21.28 8.35 38.89
CA VAL A 277 -20.91 7.57 37.70
C VAL A 277 -21.96 6.49 37.44
N LYS A 278 -22.42 6.37 36.20
CA LYS A 278 -23.34 5.31 35.77
C LYS A 278 -22.59 4.01 35.56
N LEU A 279 -22.82 3.03 36.43
CA LEU A 279 -22.25 1.69 36.36
C LEU A 279 -23.22 0.75 35.63
N THR A 280 -22.78 0.15 34.53
CA THR A 280 -23.60 -0.67 33.62
C THR A 280 -23.13 -2.13 33.53
N ASP A 281 -22.15 -2.51 34.36
CA ASP A 281 -21.60 -3.87 34.38
C ASP A 281 -22.63 -4.88 34.92
N GLU A 282 -22.81 -6.00 34.22
CA GLU A 282 -23.83 -7.01 34.56
C GLU A 282 -23.70 -7.55 35.99
N LYS A 283 -22.48 -7.69 36.52
CA LYS A 283 -22.26 -8.13 37.90
C LYS A 283 -22.67 -7.04 38.89
N VAL A 284 -22.35 -5.78 38.59
CA VAL A 284 -22.79 -4.64 39.40
C VAL A 284 -24.31 -4.54 39.43
N ILE A 285 -24.97 -4.67 38.27
CA ILE A 285 -26.43 -4.69 38.17
C ILE A 285 -27.01 -5.87 38.96
N SER A 286 -26.47 -7.07 38.79
CA SER A 286 -26.95 -8.28 39.48
C SER A 286 -26.79 -8.18 40.99
N TYR A 287 -25.69 -7.61 41.47
CA TYR A 287 -25.44 -7.39 42.89
C TYR A 287 -26.38 -6.32 43.48
N ALA A 288 -26.62 -5.24 42.75
CA ALA A 288 -27.60 -4.22 43.12
C ALA A 288 -29.02 -4.81 43.21
N LYS A 289 -29.42 -5.66 42.23
CA LYS A 289 -30.70 -6.40 42.26
C LYS A 289 -30.80 -7.25 43.53
N PHE A 290 -29.74 -7.98 43.88
CA PHE A 290 -29.70 -8.82 45.07
C PHE A 290 -29.84 -8.02 46.39
N ARG A 291 -29.20 -6.85 46.48
CA ARG A 291 -29.28 -5.96 47.65
C ARG A 291 -30.58 -5.18 47.76
N GLY A 292 -31.38 -5.13 46.68
CA GLY A 292 -32.52 -4.23 46.57
C GLY A 292 -32.12 -2.77 46.38
N ASP A 293 -30.93 -2.52 45.83
CA ASP A 293 -30.49 -1.17 45.48
C ASP A 293 -31.31 -0.65 44.28
N LYS A 294 -31.48 0.67 44.18
CA LYS A 294 -32.26 1.28 43.11
C LYS A 294 -31.53 1.16 41.77
N ILE A 295 -32.23 0.62 40.78
CA ILE A 295 -31.73 0.48 39.40
C ILE A 295 -32.48 1.46 38.51
N TYR A 296 -31.72 2.15 37.70
CA TYR A 296 -32.23 3.10 36.72
C TYR A 296 -32.09 2.53 35.32
N THR A 297 -32.91 3.02 34.40
CA THR A 297 -32.85 2.65 32.99
C THR A 297 -32.78 3.90 32.13
N TYR A 298 -32.07 3.80 31.01
CA TYR A 298 -32.20 4.75 29.92
C TYR A 298 -32.21 4.00 28.58
N VAL A 299 -32.82 4.62 27.57
CA VAL A 299 -32.83 4.08 26.22
C VAL A 299 -31.66 4.68 25.44
N ARG A 300 -30.91 3.83 24.75
CA ARG A 300 -29.84 4.21 23.81
C ARG A 300 -30.19 3.69 22.42
N ARG A 301 -30.25 4.60 21.44
CA ARG A 301 -30.39 4.23 20.02
C ARG A 301 -29.08 3.62 19.52
N ILE A 302 -29.14 2.45 18.91
CA ILE A 302 -27.99 1.79 18.27
C ILE A 302 -28.31 1.50 16.80
N CYS A 303 -27.27 1.42 15.97
CA CYS A 303 -27.39 0.97 14.59
C CYS A 303 -26.65 -0.36 14.42
N HIS A 304 -27.37 -1.37 13.96
CA HIS A 304 -26.84 -2.67 13.55
C HIS A 304 -26.72 -2.71 12.02
N ILE A 305 -25.64 -3.30 11.52
CA ILE A 305 -25.35 -3.40 10.09
C ILE A 305 -24.78 -4.79 9.80
N GLU A 306 -25.44 -5.54 8.93
CA GLU A 306 -24.91 -6.78 8.36
C GLU A 306 -24.10 -6.44 7.09
N VAL A 307 -22.82 -6.85 7.03
CA VAL A 307 -21.95 -6.55 5.89
C VAL A 307 -21.29 -7.80 5.33
N HIS A 308 -21.39 -7.98 4.01
CA HIS A 308 -20.64 -9.00 3.29
C HIS A 308 -19.20 -8.55 2.98
N GLU A 309 -18.20 -9.25 3.49
CA GLU A 309 -16.79 -9.00 3.17
C GLU A 309 -16.28 -9.94 2.06
N ASN A 310 -16.31 -9.46 0.80
CA ASN A 310 -15.88 -10.20 -0.40
C ASN A 310 -14.51 -10.91 -0.37
N LYS A 311 -13.58 -10.53 0.52
CA LYS A 311 -12.25 -11.19 0.60
C LYS A 311 -12.32 -12.50 1.37
N THR A 312 -13.16 -12.56 2.40
CA THR A 312 -13.35 -13.73 3.25
C THR A 312 -14.57 -14.53 2.78
N HIS A 313 -15.47 -13.88 2.04
CA HIS A 313 -16.77 -14.44 1.62
C HIS A 313 -17.68 -14.76 2.80
N ASP A 314 -17.57 -13.96 3.86
CA ASP A 314 -18.38 -14.07 5.07
C ASP A 314 -19.18 -12.79 5.31
N ASP A 315 -20.28 -12.96 6.03
CA ASP A 315 -21.11 -11.89 6.55
C ASP A 315 -20.71 -11.58 8.01
N PHE A 316 -20.72 -10.30 8.34
CA PHE A 316 -20.34 -9.82 9.66
C PHE A 316 -21.37 -8.85 10.21
N ASP A 317 -21.74 -9.03 11.48
CA ASP A 317 -22.55 -8.06 12.21
C ASP A 317 -21.68 -6.93 12.77
N LYS A 318 -22.12 -5.70 12.53
CA LYS A 318 -21.46 -4.47 12.96
C LYS A 318 -22.42 -3.63 13.78
N TYR A 319 -21.86 -2.88 14.73
CA TYR A 319 -22.65 -2.03 15.62
C TYR A 319 -22.05 -0.63 15.69
N ILE A 320 -22.93 0.38 15.71
CA ILE A 320 -22.60 1.78 16.01
C ILE A 320 -23.40 2.16 17.25
N LEU A 321 -22.69 2.49 18.32
CA LEU A 321 -23.26 2.73 19.66
C LEU A 321 -23.26 4.20 20.07
N ASP A 322 -22.75 5.07 19.21
CA ASP A 322 -22.58 6.50 19.47
C ASP A 322 -23.84 7.27 19.06
N PRO A 323 -24.65 7.76 20.00
CA PRO A 323 -25.93 8.38 19.68
C PRO A 323 -25.77 9.61 18.78
N GLU A 324 -24.66 10.36 18.91
CA GLU A 324 -24.37 11.50 18.04
C GLU A 324 -24.21 11.10 16.57
N PHE A 325 -23.81 9.85 16.29
CA PHE A 325 -23.77 9.31 14.93
C PHE A 325 -25.07 8.61 14.54
N VAL A 326 -25.69 7.86 15.45
CA VAL A 326 -26.85 7.03 15.14
C VAL A 326 -28.05 7.87 14.70
N GLU A 327 -28.33 8.97 15.39
CA GLU A 327 -29.48 9.83 15.06
C GLU A 327 -29.35 10.46 13.65
N PRO A 328 -28.24 11.14 13.28
CA PRO A 328 -28.09 11.64 11.91
C PRO A 328 -27.99 10.53 10.87
N LEU A 329 -27.45 9.36 11.25
CA LEU A 329 -27.37 8.20 10.35
C LEU A 329 -28.75 7.67 10.02
N GLU A 330 -29.67 7.60 10.99
CA GLU A 330 -31.05 7.17 10.80
C GLU A 330 -31.82 8.13 9.89
N GLN A 331 -31.63 9.43 10.08
CA GLN A 331 -32.22 10.45 9.20
C GLN A 331 -31.71 10.32 7.77
N PHE A 332 -30.40 10.12 7.60
CA PHE A 332 -29.80 9.91 6.29
C PHE A 332 -30.27 8.60 5.66
N TYR A 333 -30.34 7.51 6.43
CA TYR A 333 -30.90 6.22 6.01
C TYR A 333 -32.32 6.37 5.47
N ASN A 334 -33.21 7.03 6.22
CA ASN A 334 -34.60 7.26 5.81
C ASN A 334 -34.68 8.10 4.52
N THR A 335 -33.78 9.07 4.36
CA THR A 335 -33.66 9.86 3.13
C THR A 335 -33.24 8.98 1.95
N ARG A 336 -32.33 8.03 2.15
CA ARG A 336 -31.88 7.10 1.10
C ARG A 336 -32.99 6.12 0.73
N VAL A 337 -33.72 5.61 1.72
CA VAL A 337 -34.89 4.73 1.50
C VAL A 337 -35.96 5.45 0.68
N SER A 338 -36.32 6.70 1.04
CA SER A 338 -37.33 7.47 0.30
C SER A 338 -36.91 7.82 -1.13
N GLN A 339 -35.60 7.90 -1.39
CA GLN A 339 -35.03 8.06 -2.73
C GLN A 339 -34.97 6.74 -3.54
N GLY A 340 -35.45 5.63 -2.99
CA GLY A 340 -35.38 4.31 -3.63
C GLY A 340 -33.95 3.82 -3.82
N LYS A 341 -33.02 4.22 -2.95
CA LYS A 341 -31.61 3.81 -3.04
C LYS A 341 -31.43 2.43 -2.43
N LYS A 342 -30.57 1.61 -3.03
CA LYS A 342 -30.21 0.29 -2.50
C LYS A 342 -29.11 0.39 -1.43
N TYR A 343 -28.15 1.28 -1.65
CA TYR A 343 -26.94 1.39 -0.84
C TYR A 343 -26.89 2.71 -0.07
N LEU A 344 -26.28 2.66 1.12
CA LEU A 344 -26.14 3.81 2.00
C LEU A 344 -25.32 4.95 1.36
N PHE A 345 -24.15 4.63 0.80
CA PHE A 345 -23.21 5.64 0.25
C PHE A 345 -22.88 5.44 -1.24
N TRP A 346 -23.67 4.64 -1.95
CA TRP A 346 -23.44 4.35 -3.37
C TRP A 346 -24.69 4.64 -4.20
N GLU A 347 -24.48 5.32 -5.32
CA GLU A 347 -25.58 5.88 -6.12
C GLU A 347 -26.20 4.91 -7.12
N ASP A 348 -25.44 3.90 -7.53
CA ASP A 348 -25.78 2.99 -8.62
C ASP A 348 -26.42 1.71 -8.02
N ASN A 349 -27.75 1.64 -8.11
CA ASN A 349 -28.57 0.56 -7.55
C ASN A 349 -28.38 -0.77 -8.30
N ASP A 350 -28.07 -0.71 -9.59
CA ASP A 350 -27.94 -1.89 -10.48
C ASP A 350 -26.54 -2.54 -10.38
N THR A 351 -25.69 -2.01 -9.49
CA THR A 351 -24.35 -2.49 -9.26
C THR A 351 -24.37 -3.96 -8.81
N LYS A 352 -24.21 -4.88 -9.77
CA LYS A 352 -23.86 -6.28 -9.52
C LYS A 352 -22.37 -6.35 -9.21
N PHE A 353 -22.05 -6.85 -8.02
CA PHE A 353 -20.69 -6.76 -7.51
C PHE A 353 -19.81 -7.91 -7.97
N GLU A 354 -19.40 -7.83 -9.23
CA GLU A 354 -18.36 -8.67 -9.82
C GLU A 354 -17.00 -7.96 -9.71
N PHE A 355 -15.90 -8.70 -9.87
CA PHE A 355 -14.53 -8.16 -9.77
C PHE A 355 -14.31 -6.91 -10.65
N LYS A 356 -14.98 -6.82 -11.81
CA LYS A 356 -14.92 -5.66 -12.71
C LYS A 356 -15.57 -4.39 -12.13
N THR A 357 -16.64 -4.52 -11.34
CA THR A 357 -17.36 -3.41 -10.71
C THR A 357 -16.68 -2.95 -9.41
N TYR A 358 -15.97 -3.87 -8.74
CA TYR A 358 -15.10 -3.57 -7.60
C TYR A 358 -14.02 -2.55 -7.95
N ASP A 359 -13.40 -2.67 -9.12
CA ASP A 359 -12.38 -1.73 -9.59
C ASP A 359 -12.96 -0.32 -9.78
N LYS A 360 -14.21 -0.16 -10.22
CA LYS A 360 -14.86 1.16 -10.35
C LYS A 360 -14.95 1.86 -8.99
N ILE A 361 -15.44 1.16 -7.95
CA ILE A 361 -15.53 1.70 -6.58
C ILE A 361 -14.15 2.00 -6.00
N LEU A 362 -13.18 1.10 -6.21
CA LEU A 362 -11.81 1.28 -5.73
C LEU A 362 -11.14 2.51 -6.35
N THR A 363 -11.30 2.68 -7.67
CA THR A 363 -10.54 3.68 -8.43
C THR A 363 -11.13 5.08 -8.31
N SER A 364 -12.46 5.21 -8.18
CA SER A 364 -13.11 6.53 -8.07
C SER A 364 -13.35 6.94 -6.62
N SER A 365 -14.18 6.19 -5.89
CA SER A 365 -14.67 6.60 -4.57
C SER A 365 -13.66 6.36 -3.47
N VAL A 366 -13.09 5.16 -3.37
CA VAL A 366 -12.10 4.84 -2.33
C VAL A 366 -10.85 5.70 -2.47
N ALA A 367 -10.42 6.01 -3.70
CA ALA A 367 -9.29 6.90 -3.95
C ALA A 367 -9.59 8.35 -3.52
N ARG A 368 -10.80 8.86 -3.84
CA ARG A 368 -11.27 10.19 -3.43
C ARG A 368 -11.37 10.30 -1.91
N ASP A 369 -12.06 9.36 -1.26
CA ASP A 369 -12.17 9.29 0.20
C ASP A 369 -10.80 9.20 0.85
N ASN A 370 -9.86 8.43 0.28
CA ASN A 370 -8.50 8.37 0.80
C ASN A 370 -7.86 9.75 0.76
N LYS A 371 -7.91 10.48 -0.37
CA LYS A 371 -7.34 11.84 -0.44
C LYS A 371 -8.01 12.78 0.56
N PHE A 372 -9.33 12.71 0.67
CA PHE A 372 -10.13 13.52 1.58
C PHE A 372 -9.79 13.24 3.04
N PHE A 373 -9.95 12.00 3.51
CA PHE A 373 -9.72 11.65 4.91
C PHE A 373 -8.26 11.75 5.31
N LYS A 374 -7.30 11.62 4.38
CA LYS A 374 -5.90 11.97 4.68
C LYS A 374 -5.76 13.41 5.17
N LYS A 375 -6.47 14.36 4.54
CA LYS A 375 -6.48 15.77 4.96
C LYS A 375 -7.08 15.90 6.37
N ILE A 376 -8.22 15.25 6.61
CA ILE A 376 -8.89 15.27 7.93
C ILE A 376 -7.97 14.71 9.01
N LEU A 377 -7.37 13.53 8.78
CA LEU A 377 -6.44 12.91 9.70
C LEU A 377 -5.25 13.82 10.00
N SER A 378 -4.68 14.48 8.98
CA SER A 378 -3.61 15.46 9.20
C SER A 378 -4.04 16.67 10.02
N MET A 379 -5.27 17.15 9.88
CA MET A 379 -5.81 18.25 10.68
C MET A 379 -6.00 17.87 12.16
N ILE A 380 -6.16 16.59 12.48
CA ILE A 380 -6.26 16.07 13.86
C ILE A 380 -4.93 15.50 14.39
N GLY A 381 -3.81 15.84 13.73
CA GLY A 381 -2.46 15.59 14.24
C GLY A 381 -1.74 14.36 13.66
N PHE A 382 -2.36 13.60 12.76
CA PHE A 382 -1.72 12.45 12.13
C PHE A 382 -0.71 12.85 11.04
N LYS A 383 0.46 12.21 11.07
CA LYS A 383 1.53 12.35 10.08
C LYS A 383 1.56 11.16 9.14
N LYS A 384 2.11 11.35 7.93
CA LYS A 384 2.29 10.26 6.95
C LYS A 384 3.07 9.07 7.53
N SER A 385 4.04 9.35 8.41
CA SER A 385 4.85 8.34 9.10
C SER A 385 4.03 7.36 9.94
N ASP A 386 2.90 7.81 10.47
CA ASP A 386 2.10 7.06 11.45
C ASP A 386 1.35 5.89 10.78
N PHE A 387 1.17 5.96 9.47
CA PHE A 387 0.48 4.94 8.67
C PHE A 387 1.47 4.08 7.85
N GLY A 388 2.77 4.29 8.07
CA GLY A 388 3.84 3.61 7.33
C GLY A 388 3.86 3.92 5.82
N LEU A 389 4.36 2.94 5.05
CA LEU A 389 4.64 3.06 3.62
C LEU A 389 3.38 3.36 2.77
N TYR A 390 2.22 2.91 3.23
CA TYR A 390 0.96 3.07 2.53
C TYR A 390 -0.02 3.84 3.39
N PHE A 391 0.10 5.17 3.42
CA PHE A 391 -0.96 6.01 3.99
C PHE A 391 -2.24 5.76 3.18
N ARG A 392 -3.14 4.94 3.70
CA ARG A 392 -4.48 4.66 3.19
C ARG A 392 -5.43 5.00 4.31
N ALA A 393 -5.84 6.27 4.41
CA ALA A 393 -6.70 6.77 5.48
C ALA A 393 -7.91 5.86 5.73
N ASN A 394 -8.54 5.36 4.66
CA ASN A 394 -9.67 4.44 4.77
C ASN A 394 -9.32 3.12 5.49
N TYR A 395 -8.11 2.59 5.28
CA TYR A 395 -7.65 1.39 6.00
C TYR A 395 -7.19 1.73 7.41
N GLY A 396 -6.74 2.97 7.64
CA GLY A 396 -6.46 3.51 8.98
C GLY A 396 -7.70 3.48 9.88
N PHE A 397 -8.87 3.88 9.38
CA PHE A 397 -10.12 3.79 10.16
C PHE A 397 -10.47 2.37 10.60
N ARG A 398 -10.16 1.35 9.78
CA ARG A 398 -10.31 -0.05 10.20
C ARG A 398 -9.44 -0.37 11.41
N HIS A 399 -8.19 0.08 11.43
CA HIS A 399 -7.30 -0.10 12.59
C HIS A 399 -7.82 0.64 13.83
N PHE A 400 -8.24 1.89 13.66
CA PHE A 400 -8.84 2.69 14.74
C PHE A 400 -10.06 2.01 15.35
N GLY A 401 -11.01 1.57 14.53
CA GLY A 401 -12.22 0.91 15.01
C GLY A 401 -11.94 -0.38 15.75
N ILE A 402 -11.05 -1.24 15.23
CA ILE A 402 -10.65 -2.48 15.92
C ILE A 402 -10.07 -2.16 17.30
N GLN A 403 -9.17 -1.18 17.40
CA GLN A 403 -8.59 -0.81 18.68
C GLN A 403 -9.61 -0.22 19.65
N MET A 404 -10.50 0.65 19.18
CA MET A 404 -11.58 1.21 20.00
C MET A 404 -12.46 0.11 20.58
N TRP A 405 -12.87 -0.86 19.76
CA TRP A 405 -13.67 -2.01 20.21
C TRP A 405 -12.91 -2.93 21.16
N LEU A 406 -11.63 -3.21 20.91
CA LEU A 406 -10.82 -3.97 21.85
C LEU A 406 -10.71 -3.23 23.19
N ILE A 407 -10.49 -1.91 23.21
CA ILE A 407 -10.43 -1.15 24.47
C ILE A 407 -11.78 -1.15 25.18
N ALA A 408 -12.89 -0.96 24.46
CA ALA A 408 -14.25 -0.92 25.00
C ALA A 408 -14.70 -2.27 25.58
N THR A 409 -14.17 -3.38 25.05
CA THR A 409 -14.54 -4.76 25.45
C THR A 409 -13.50 -5.41 26.38
N ASP A 410 -12.59 -4.62 26.97
CA ASP A 410 -11.43 -5.09 27.76
C ASP A 410 -10.59 -6.19 27.06
N TYR A 411 -10.40 -5.99 25.76
CA TYR A 411 -9.69 -6.85 24.82
C TYR A 411 -10.31 -8.24 24.72
N ASN A 412 -11.65 -8.32 24.67
CA ASN A 412 -12.35 -9.53 24.26
C ASN A 412 -12.12 -9.79 22.75
N TYR A 413 -11.05 -10.50 22.43
CA TYR A 413 -10.68 -10.80 21.05
C TYR A 413 -11.72 -11.64 20.30
N ASN A 414 -12.48 -12.50 20.99
CA ASN A 414 -13.50 -13.34 20.34
C ASN A 414 -14.63 -12.45 19.80
N LEU A 415 -15.17 -11.57 20.65
CA LEU A 415 -16.22 -10.63 20.27
C LEU A 415 -15.80 -9.74 19.08
N VAL A 416 -14.58 -9.18 19.11
CA VAL A 416 -14.11 -8.33 18.00
C VAL A 416 -13.79 -9.15 16.73
N ALA A 417 -13.40 -10.42 16.87
CA ALA A 417 -13.20 -11.33 15.74
C ALA A 417 -14.53 -11.67 15.07
N GLU A 418 -15.58 -12.00 15.83
CA GLU A 418 -16.94 -12.24 15.32
C GLU A 418 -17.45 -11.09 14.45
N MET A 419 -16.98 -9.87 14.69
CA MET A 419 -17.33 -8.73 13.87
C MET A 419 -16.43 -8.50 12.65
N SER A 420 -15.26 -9.15 12.46
CA SER A 420 -14.37 -8.82 11.31
C SER A 420 -13.29 -9.80 10.88
N HIS A 421 -13.09 -10.89 11.61
CA HIS A 421 -12.00 -11.83 11.37
C HIS A 421 -12.47 -13.26 11.62
N GLU A 422 -12.04 -14.19 10.78
CA GLU A 422 -12.25 -15.64 10.94
C GLU A 422 -11.66 -16.21 12.25
N GLY A 423 -10.85 -15.44 12.97
CA GLY A 423 -10.29 -15.84 14.26
C GLY A 423 -9.47 -14.75 14.94
N THR A 424 -8.98 -15.07 16.14
CA THR A 424 -8.31 -14.09 17.03
C THR A 424 -6.83 -13.87 16.74
N GLU A 425 -6.18 -14.73 15.94
CA GLU A 425 -4.72 -14.72 15.76
C GLU A 425 -4.21 -13.42 15.14
N THR A 426 -4.93 -12.90 14.14
CA THR A 426 -4.62 -11.59 13.54
C THR A 426 -4.76 -10.49 14.59
N LEU A 427 -5.82 -10.53 15.40
CA LEU A 427 -6.05 -9.50 16.40
C LEU A 427 -4.98 -9.50 17.50
N LYS A 428 -4.63 -10.68 18.04
CA LYS A 428 -3.56 -10.83 19.03
C LYS A 428 -2.21 -10.41 18.48
N LYS A 429 -1.90 -10.78 17.24
CA LYS A 429 -0.61 -10.44 16.60
C LYS A 429 -0.44 -8.93 16.42
N TRP A 430 -1.50 -8.23 16.02
CA TRP A 430 -1.42 -6.82 15.62
C TRP A 430 -1.93 -5.83 16.66
N TYR A 431 -2.80 -6.25 17.59
CA TYR A 431 -3.39 -5.39 18.62
C TYR A 431 -3.27 -5.99 20.02
N GLY A 432 -2.46 -7.05 20.18
CA GLY A 432 -2.26 -7.77 21.44
C GLY A 432 -1.58 -6.96 22.55
N LYS A 433 -0.89 -5.87 22.19
CA LYS A 433 -0.11 -5.06 23.11
C LYS A 433 -1.01 -4.05 23.79
N ARG A 434 -1.44 -4.35 25.02
CA ARG A 434 -2.09 -3.38 25.89
C ARG A 434 -1.13 -2.23 26.18
N THR A 435 -1.64 -1.00 26.20
CA THR A 435 -0.82 0.13 26.66
C THR A 435 -0.54 -0.01 28.15
N GLN A 436 0.55 0.61 28.65
CA GLN A 436 0.83 0.63 30.09
C GLN A 436 -0.35 1.20 30.89
N LYS A 437 -1.04 2.21 30.34
CA LYS A 437 -2.25 2.80 30.94
C LYS A 437 -3.39 1.78 31.01
N ASP A 438 -3.65 1.03 29.95
CA ASP A 438 -4.71 -0.01 29.95
C ASP A 438 -4.40 -1.12 30.95
N PHE A 439 -3.14 -1.53 31.03
CA PHE A 439 -2.69 -2.51 31.99
C PHE A 439 -2.85 -2.01 33.44
N GLN A 440 -2.42 -0.77 33.72
CA GLN A 440 -2.58 -0.13 35.02
C GLN A 440 -4.06 0.03 35.41
N ARG A 441 -4.92 0.44 34.48
CA ARG A 441 -6.38 0.53 34.70
C ARG A 441 -6.96 -0.82 35.13
N LYS A 442 -6.54 -1.91 34.48
CA LYS A 442 -7.01 -3.26 34.79
C LYS A 442 -6.50 -3.76 36.15
N ILE A 443 -5.21 -3.56 36.46
CA ILE A 443 -4.68 -3.92 37.79
C ILE A 443 -5.37 -3.13 38.89
N LYS A 444 -5.60 -1.82 38.70
CA LYS A 444 -6.31 -1.01 39.70
C LYS A 444 -7.74 -1.53 39.94
N GLY A 445 -8.43 -1.96 38.88
CA GLY A 445 -9.75 -2.60 39.00
C GLY A 445 -9.72 -3.98 39.68
N ILE A 446 -8.60 -4.72 39.61
CA ILE A 446 -8.44 -6.00 40.31
C ILE A 446 -8.08 -5.81 41.78
N MET A 447 -7.29 -4.78 42.12
CA MET A 447 -6.88 -4.50 43.50
C MET A 447 -7.93 -3.75 44.33
N MET A 448 -8.98 -3.22 43.68
CA MET A 448 -10.10 -2.52 44.33
C MET A 448 -11.39 -3.34 44.41
N ASN A 449 -11.39 -4.55 43.83
CA ASN A 449 -12.37 -5.60 44.07
C ASN A 449 -11.78 -6.63 45.05
#